data_AF-A0A812SYP9-F1
#
_entry.id   AF-A0A812SYP9-F1
#
_cell.length_a   1.000
_cell.length_b   1.000
_cell.length_c   1.000
_cell.angle_alpha   90.00
_cell.angle_beta   90.00
_cell.angle_gamma   90.00
#
_symmetry.space_group_name_H-M   'P 1'
#
loop_
_entity.id
_entity.type
_entity.pdbx_description
1 polymer ?
#
loop_
_entity_poly.entity_id
_entity_poly.type
_entity_poly.pdbx_seq_one_letter_code
_entity_poly.pdbx_strand_id
1 'polypeptide(L)'
;MLCAFERSLRLLSLGEKLFSELTQRALAELAKTTRDAHERPGLNPRLADANKEVELQELVEAEAQRHADALQTCKEDRERMAATLRDACASFVGRLTNVAEVSMRLLDLLPLHSHFGALPGDEKVEPPRMSIKRRLRRLNAEEEKPPEPVPKAAAKGKAEPKAAAAPVAEEPKPGLPERQWVGLPKYELRALLCGGGWPTDPVLMDDEILDENKVQELTEPMKSFRSPVHRSIVDCRLQYYERYKKQFSAEVSRWHAEMSAREAKEEAGEKNWQSMIRQLRGE
;
A
#
# COMPACT_ATOMS: atom_id res chain seq x y z
N MET A 1 15.49 9.48 -23.87
CA MET A 1 14.85 8.70 -22.79
C MET A 1 13.43 8.21 -23.13
N LEU A 2 12.57 9.00 -23.77
CA LEU A 2 11.20 8.58 -24.15
C LEU A 2 11.15 7.31 -25.01
N CYS A 3 12.05 7.11 -25.99
CA CYS A 3 12.09 5.88 -26.81
C CYS A 3 12.39 4.59 -26.02
N ALA A 4 13.13 4.66 -24.91
CA ALA A 4 13.42 3.48 -24.10
C ALA A 4 12.20 3.05 -23.28
N PHE A 5 11.43 4.02 -22.80
CA PHE A 5 10.21 3.79 -22.05
C PHE A 5 9.09 3.20 -22.93
N GLU A 6 8.90 3.73 -24.14
CA GLU A 6 7.91 3.17 -25.07
C GLU A 6 8.24 1.74 -25.52
N ARG A 7 9.53 1.42 -25.71
CA ARG A 7 9.95 0.04 -26.00
C ARG A 7 9.66 -0.90 -24.83
N SER A 8 9.93 -0.47 -23.59
CA SER A 8 9.63 -1.27 -22.40
C SER A 8 8.14 -1.55 -22.26
N LEU A 9 7.27 -0.55 -22.47
CA LEU A 9 5.82 -0.74 -22.44
C LEU A 9 5.33 -1.71 -23.51
N ARG A 10 5.86 -1.63 -24.74
CA ARG A 10 5.49 -2.56 -25.81
C ARG A 10 5.91 -3.99 -25.49
N LEU A 11 7.11 -4.20 -24.96
CA LEU A 11 7.58 -5.54 -24.57
C LEU A 11 6.75 -6.13 -23.43
N LEU A 12 6.37 -5.33 -22.44
CA LEU A 12 5.46 -5.75 -21.37
C LEU A 12 4.10 -6.17 -21.94
N SER A 13 3.52 -5.36 -22.83
CA SER A 13 2.23 -5.69 -23.45
C SER A 13 2.26 -6.95 -24.34
N LEU A 14 3.39 -7.22 -25.00
CA LEU A 14 3.56 -8.45 -25.79
C LEU A 14 3.69 -9.66 -24.87
N GLY A 15 4.43 -9.51 -23.76
CA GLY A 15 4.56 -10.53 -22.72
C GLY A 15 3.22 -10.91 -22.10
N GLU A 16 2.40 -9.92 -21.75
CA GLU A 16 1.04 -10.14 -21.21
C GLU A 16 0.16 -10.92 -22.20
N LYS A 17 0.18 -10.57 -23.49
CA LYS A 17 -0.59 -11.27 -24.52
C LYS A 17 -0.15 -12.72 -24.69
N LEU A 18 1.16 -12.95 -24.85
CA LEU A 18 1.71 -14.30 -25.00
C LEU A 18 1.44 -15.16 -23.77
N PHE A 19 1.60 -14.59 -22.58
CA PHE A 19 1.29 -15.29 -21.33
C PHE A 19 -0.20 -15.63 -21.22
N SER A 20 -1.09 -14.70 -21.59
CA SER A 20 -2.54 -14.95 -21.63
C SER A 20 -2.92 -16.05 -22.63
N GLU A 21 -2.34 -16.07 -23.83
CA GLU A 21 -2.63 -17.10 -24.84
C GLU A 21 -2.12 -18.48 -24.39
N LEU A 22 -0.91 -18.55 -23.85
CA LEU A 22 -0.33 -19.80 -23.35
C LEU A 22 -1.12 -20.34 -22.16
N THR A 23 -1.52 -19.49 -21.22
CA THR A 23 -2.36 -19.89 -20.08
C THR A 23 -3.73 -20.36 -20.53
N GLN A 24 -4.39 -19.67 -21.47
CA GLN A 24 -5.66 -20.14 -22.04
C GLN A 24 -5.53 -21.50 -22.72
N ARG A 25 -4.46 -21.72 -23.51
CA ARG A 25 -4.22 -23.01 -24.17
C ARG A 25 -3.95 -24.12 -23.16
N ALA A 26 -3.15 -23.84 -22.12
CA ALA A 26 -2.88 -24.81 -21.06
C ALA A 26 -4.16 -25.17 -20.29
N LEU A 27 -5.00 -24.19 -19.97
CA LEU A 27 -6.30 -24.41 -19.33
C LEU A 27 -7.25 -25.22 -20.22
N ALA A 28 -7.27 -24.96 -21.53
CA ALA A 28 -8.11 -25.71 -22.47
C ALA A 28 -7.66 -27.18 -22.60
N GLU A 29 -6.35 -27.45 -22.68
CA GLU A 29 -5.82 -28.81 -22.66
C GLU A 29 -6.11 -29.52 -21.33
N LEU A 30 -5.94 -28.83 -20.20
CA LEU A 30 -6.27 -29.36 -18.88
C LEU A 30 -7.77 -29.71 -18.76
N ALA A 31 -8.65 -28.84 -19.24
CA ALA A 31 -10.09 -29.08 -19.27
C ALA A 31 -10.45 -30.27 -20.18
N LYS A 32 -9.75 -30.42 -21.30
CA LYS A 32 -9.95 -31.56 -22.21
C LYS A 32 -9.47 -32.87 -21.59
N THR A 33 -8.31 -32.89 -20.95
CA THR A 33 -7.77 -34.12 -20.33
C THR A 33 -8.58 -34.55 -19.12
N THR A 34 -9.01 -33.60 -18.27
CA THR A 34 -9.92 -33.89 -17.16
C THR A 34 -11.25 -34.43 -17.67
N ARG A 35 -11.86 -33.78 -18.66
CA ARG A 35 -13.09 -34.28 -19.29
C ARG A 35 -12.92 -35.69 -19.87
N ASP A 36 -11.85 -35.94 -20.63
CA ASP A 36 -11.59 -37.24 -21.24
C ASP A 36 -11.32 -38.33 -20.18
N ALA A 37 -10.74 -37.98 -19.03
CA ALA A 37 -10.51 -38.91 -17.92
C ALA A 37 -11.79 -39.26 -17.15
N HIS A 38 -12.70 -38.30 -16.96
CA HIS A 38 -13.93 -38.51 -16.19
C HIS A 38 -15.11 -39.03 -17.04
N GLU A 39 -15.34 -38.46 -18.24
CA GLU A 39 -16.54 -38.78 -19.04
C GLU A 39 -16.40 -40.08 -19.83
N ARG A 40 -15.20 -40.44 -20.33
CA ARG A 40 -15.06 -41.57 -21.27
C ARG A 40 -15.05 -42.96 -20.62
N PRO A 41 -14.38 -43.19 -19.48
CA PRO A 41 -14.34 -44.54 -18.88
C PRO A 41 -15.55 -44.80 -17.97
N GLY A 42 -15.99 -43.76 -17.25
CA GLY A 42 -16.83 -43.89 -16.07
C GLY A 42 -18.33 -43.73 -16.29
N LEU A 43 -18.78 -43.03 -17.34
CA LEU A 43 -20.21 -42.78 -17.59
C LEU A 43 -20.68 -43.60 -18.80
N ASN A 44 -20.99 -44.88 -18.56
CA ASN A 44 -21.55 -45.78 -19.58
C ASN A 44 -23.04 -46.09 -19.30
N PRO A 45 -23.88 -46.33 -20.33
CA PRO A 45 -25.30 -46.65 -20.13
C PRO A 45 -25.56 -47.89 -19.25
N ARG A 46 -24.53 -48.72 -19.04
CA ARG A 46 -24.59 -49.91 -18.19
C ARG A 46 -24.69 -49.58 -16.70
N LEU A 47 -24.38 -48.35 -16.28
CA LEU A 47 -24.53 -47.91 -14.87
C LEU A 47 -25.99 -47.87 -14.41
N ALA A 48 -26.95 -47.99 -15.32
CA ALA A 48 -28.36 -48.16 -14.97
C ALA A 48 -28.69 -49.57 -14.44
N ASP A 49 -27.77 -50.53 -14.57
CA ASP A 49 -27.97 -51.90 -14.08
C ASP A 49 -27.85 -51.94 -12.55
N ALA A 50 -28.80 -52.59 -11.87
CA ALA A 50 -28.82 -52.71 -10.40
C ALA A 50 -27.54 -53.36 -9.82
N ASN A 51 -26.83 -54.18 -10.61
CA ASN A 51 -25.58 -54.81 -10.20
C ASN A 51 -24.39 -53.82 -10.14
N LYS A 52 -24.58 -52.58 -10.59
CA LYS A 52 -23.55 -51.53 -10.66
C LYS A 52 -23.74 -50.40 -9.66
N GLU A 53 -24.60 -50.59 -8.67
CA GLU A 53 -24.89 -49.59 -7.65
C GLU A 53 -23.63 -49.10 -6.93
N VAL A 54 -22.67 -49.99 -6.66
CA VAL A 54 -21.39 -49.64 -6.03
C VAL A 54 -20.56 -48.71 -6.92
N GLU A 55 -20.40 -49.01 -8.21
CA GLU A 55 -19.70 -48.14 -9.17
C GLU A 55 -20.35 -46.75 -9.24
N LEU A 56 -21.68 -46.69 -9.18
CA LEU A 56 -22.43 -45.43 -9.18
C LEU A 56 -22.21 -44.63 -7.89
N GLN A 57 -22.21 -45.29 -6.73
CA GLN A 57 -21.92 -44.66 -5.44
C GLN A 57 -20.50 -44.08 -5.39
N GLU A 58 -19.51 -44.84 -5.87
CA GLU A 58 -18.11 -44.38 -5.95
C GLU A 58 -17.98 -43.12 -6.84
N LEU A 59 -18.66 -43.08 -7.99
CA LEU A 59 -18.69 -41.89 -8.83
C LEU A 59 -19.36 -40.70 -8.13
N VAL A 60 -20.40 -40.97 -7.34
CA VAL A 60 -21.09 -39.93 -6.56
C VAL A 60 -20.19 -39.32 -5.50
N GLU A 61 -19.46 -40.15 -4.77
CA GLU A 61 -18.50 -39.72 -3.76
C GLU A 61 -17.31 -39.00 -4.39
N ALA A 62 -16.79 -39.49 -5.52
CA ALA A 62 -15.70 -38.85 -6.24
C ALA A 62 -16.08 -37.44 -6.73
N GLU A 63 -17.30 -37.25 -7.24
CA GLU A 63 -17.78 -35.93 -7.68
C GLU A 63 -18.02 -35.00 -6.49
N ALA A 64 -18.54 -35.51 -5.36
CA ALA A 64 -18.66 -34.72 -4.13
C ALA A 64 -17.29 -34.26 -3.62
N GLN A 65 -16.28 -35.15 -3.64
CA GLN A 65 -14.91 -34.80 -3.29
C GLN A 65 -14.33 -33.76 -4.24
N ARG A 66 -14.56 -33.89 -5.55
CA ARG A 66 -14.13 -32.91 -6.56
C ARG A 66 -14.65 -31.50 -6.26
N HIS A 67 -15.92 -31.37 -5.86
CA HIS A 67 -16.50 -30.09 -5.46
C HIS A 67 -15.86 -29.54 -4.18
N ALA A 68 -15.64 -30.39 -3.18
CA ALA A 68 -14.94 -29.98 -1.94
C ALA A 68 -13.52 -29.48 -2.23
N ASP A 69 -12.78 -30.19 -3.08
CA ASP A 69 -11.42 -29.82 -3.50
C ASP A 69 -11.41 -28.52 -4.30
N ALA A 70 -12.39 -28.31 -5.18
CA ALA A 70 -12.52 -27.08 -5.96
C ALA A 70 -12.81 -25.86 -5.07
N LEU A 71 -13.70 -26.00 -4.08
CA LEU A 71 -13.97 -24.94 -3.09
C LEU A 71 -12.74 -24.65 -2.22
N GLN A 72 -12.00 -25.68 -1.81
CA GLN A 72 -10.75 -25.51 -1.07
C GLN A 72 -9.70 -24.77 -1.91
N THR A 73 -9.57 -25.14 -3.19
CA THR A 73 -8.67 -24.45 -4.13
C THR A 73 -9.06 -22.98 -4.29
N CYS A 74 -10.35 -22.65 -4.36
CA CYS A 74 -10.82 -21.25 -4.42
C CYS A 74 -10.39 -20.45 -3.17
N LYS A 75 -10.47 -21.05 -1.98
CA LYS A 75 -10.00 -20.42 -0.73
C LYS A 75 -8.50 -20.17 -0.76
N GLU A 76 -7.71 -21.17 -1.14
CA GLU A 76 -6.26 -21.04 -1.25
C GLU A 76 -5.86 -19.99 -2.29
N ASP A 77 -6.52 -19.96 -3.45
CA ASP A 77 -6.28 -18.95 -4.48
C ASP A 77 -6.58 -17.55 -3.97
N ARG A 78 -7.66 -17.39 -3.18
CA ARG A 78 -7.99 -16.11 -2.54
C ARG A 78 -6.92 -15.70 -1.52
N GLU A 79 -6.39 -16.64 -0.74
CA GLU A 79 -5.28 -16.40 0.20
C GLU A 79 -4.00 -15.95 -0.51
N ARG A 80 -3.60 -16.67 -1.57
CA ARG A 80 -2.42 -16.33 -2.39
C ARG A 80 -2.58 -14.97 -3.07
N MET A 81 -3.77 -14.67 -3.59
CA MET A 81 -4.07 -13.38 -4.20
C MET A 81 -3.98 -12.25 -3.18
N ALA A 82 -4.58 -12.42 -1.99
CA ALA A 82 -4.51 -11.44 -0.92
C ALA A 82 -3.05 -11.17 -0.49
N ALA A 83 -2.24 -12.22 -0.32
CA ALA A 83 -0.82 -12.09 -0.02
C ALA A 83 -0.07 -11.29 -1.10
N THR A 84 -0.29 -11.61 -2.36
CA THR A 84 0.33 -10.92 -3.50
C THR A 84 -0.05 -9.43 -3.53
N LEU A 85 -1.32 -9.10 -3.27
CA LEU A 85 -1.80 -7.72 -3.23
C LEU A 85 -1.23 -6.94 -2.03
N ARG A 86 -1.08 -7.59 -0.86
CA ARG A 86 -0.44 -7.00 0.32
C ARG A 86 1.03 -6.66 0.05
N ASP A 87 1.76 -7.59 -0.56
CA ASP A 87 3.17 -7.39 -0.91
C ASP A 87 3.34 -6.29 -1.95
N ALA A 88 2.46 -6.24 -2.96
CA ALA A 88 2.44 -5.18 -3.96
C ALA A 88 2.25 -3.79 -3.32
N CYS A 89 1.33 -3.67 -2.36
CA CYS A 89 1.11 -2.43 -1.60
C CYS A 89 2.32 -2.02 -0.79
N ALA A 90 2.86 -2.94 0.03
CA ALA A 90 4.02 -2.67 0.87
C ALA A 90 5.22 -2.24 0.03
N SER A 91 5.46 -2.95 -1.08
CA SER A 91 6.52 -2.64 -2.03
C SER A 91 6.31 -1.27 -2.71
N PHE A 92 5.08 -0.92 -3.08
CA PHE A 92 4.76 0.38 -3.66
C PHE A 92 5.01 1.53 -2.66
N VAL A 93 4.45 1.46 -1.46
CA VAL A 93 4.61 2.50 -0.42
C VAL A 93 6.07 2.66 -0.03
N GLY A 94 6.80 1.55 0.14
CA GLY A 94 8.23 1.55 0.42
C GLY A 94 9.04 2.23 -0.68
N ARG A 95 8.83 1.85 -1.96
CA ARG A 95 9.52 2.49 -3.09
C ARG A 95 9.21 3.98 -3.21
N LEU A 96 7.93 4.36 -3.09
CA LEU A 96 7.51 5.74 -3.21
C LEU A 96 8.11 6.62 -2.09
N THR A 97 8.18 6.09 -0.87
CA THR A 97 8.84 6.75 0.27
C THR A 97 10.33 6.91 0.04
N ASN A 98 11.02 5.83 -0.35
CA ASN A 98 12.46 5.84 -0.62
C ASN A 98 12.84 6.83 -1.73
N VAL A 99 12.07 6.87 -2.82
CA VAL A 99 12.34 7.80 -3.94
C VAL A 99 12.21 9.26 -3.47
N ALA A 100 11.17 9.58 -2.70
CA ALA A 100 10.99 10.93 -2.17
C ALA A 100 12.10 11.30 -1.18
N GLU A 101 12.48 10.38 -0.29
CA GLU A 101 13.54 10.60 0.68
C GLU A 101 14.89 10.84 0.02
N VAL A 102 15.29 9.98 -0.93
CA VAL A 102 16.53 10.15 -1.71
C VAL A 102 16.50 11.48 -2.46
N SER A 103 15.38 11.83 -3.08
CA SER A 103 15.24 13.10 -3.80
C SER A 103 15.41 14.30 -2.87
N MET A 104 14.83 14.27 -1.67
CA MET A 104 14.99 15.35 -0.70
C MET A 104 16.41 15.42 -0.14
N ARG A 105 17.03 14.29 0.21
CA ARG A 105 18.43 14.27 0.65
C ARG A 105 19.38 14.82 -0.42
N LEU A 106 19.17 14.48 -1.68
CA LEU A 106 19.95 15.02 -2.78
C LEU A 106 19.80 16.54 -2.90
N LEU A 107 18.59 17.07 -2.71
CA LEU A 107 18.35 18.52 -2.70
C LEU A 107 18.97 19.21 -1.48
N ASP A 108 18.91 18.59 -0.31
CA ASP A 108 19.50 19.12 0.92
C ASP A 108 21.03 19.19 0.82
N LEU A 109 21.66 18.34 0.00
CA LEU A 109 23.09 18.36 -0.29
C LEU A 109 23.50 19.46 -1.28
N LEU A 110 22.55 20.07 -2.00
CA LEU A 110 22.89 21.14 -2.94
C LEU A 110 23.29 22.41 -2.18
N PRO A 111 24.50 22.95 -2.41
CA PRO A 111 24.88 24.21 -1.78
C PRO A 111 23.98 25.33 -2.30
N LEU A 112 23.29 25.99 -1.38
CA LEU A 112 22.53 27.19 -1.68
C LEU A 112 23.49 28.36 -1.89
N HIS A 113 23.05 29.40 -2.59
CA HIS A 113 23.86 30.60 -2.79
C HIS A 113 24.37 31.20 -1.46
N SER A 114 23.59 31.07 -0.38
CA SER A 114 23.96 31.50 0.97
C SER A 114 25.07 30.67 1.63
N HIS A 115 25.39 29.49 1.10
CA HIS A 115 26.49 28.64 1.59
C HIS A 115 27.85 29.04 0.99
N PHE A 116 27.85 29.82 -0.09
CA PHE A 116 29.07 30.35 -0.68
C PHE A 116 29.43 31.68 -0.01
N GLY A 117 30.71 31.84 0.35
CA GLY A 117 31.23 33.13 0.80
C GLY A 117 31.26 34.14 -0.35
N ALA A 118 31.26 35.44 0.00
CA ALA A 118 31.46 36.49 -0.99
C ALA A 118 32.82 36.31 -1.68
N LEU A 119 32.83 36.29 -3.01
CA LEU A 119 34.07 36.24 -3.77
C LEU A 119 34.70 37.63 -3.84
N PRO A 120 36.04 37.74 -3.99
CA PRO A 120 36.70 39.02 -4.22
C PRO A 120 36.07 39.73 -5.44
N GLY A 121 35.40 40.87 -5.21
CA GLY A 121 34.64 41.61 -6.22
C GLY A 121 33.12 41.68 -5.99
N ASP A 122 32.55 40.79 -5.15
CA ASP A 122 31.13 40.82 -4.77
C ASP A 122 30.80 41.93 -3.76
N GLU A 123 31.81 42.60 -3.21
CA GLU A 123 31.67 43.71 -2.24
C GLU A 123 30.84 44.88 -2.78
N LYS A 124 30.75 45.02 -4.12
CA LYS A 124 29.98 46.08 -4.79
C LYS A 124 28.55 45.67 -5.13
N VAL A 125 28.18 44.41 -4.97
CA VAL A 125 26.83 43.93 -5.26
C VAL A 125 25.95 44.24 -4.05
N GLU A 126 25.16 45.31 -4.15
CA GLU A 126 24.17 45.61 -3.12
C GLU A 126 23.26 44.39 -2.93
N PRO A 127 23.10 43.87 -1.70
CA PRO A 127 22.20 42.75 -1.46
C PRO A 127 20.79 43.13 -1.94
N PRO A 128 20.07 42.24 -2.64
CA PRO A 128 18.75 42.52 -3.17
C PRO A 128 17.85 43.12 -2.10
N ARG A 129 17.53 44.41 -2.23
CA ARG A 129 16.73 45.12 -1.23
C ARG A 129 15.39 44.42 -1.13
N MET A 130 15.04 43.94 0.07
CA MET A 130 13.71 43.39 0.30
C MET A 130 12.67 44.43 -0.13
N SER A 131 11.68 44.00 -0.91
CA SER A 131 10.53 44.83 -1.28
C SER A 131 10.00 45.58 -0.05
N ILE A 132 9.81 46.90 -0.20
CA ILE A 132 9.32 47.80 0.86
C ILE A 132 8.05 47.24 1.52
N LYS A 133 7.16 46.62 0.73
CA LYS A 133 5.94 45.96 1.24
C LYS A 133 6.24 44.80 2.19
N ARG A 134 7.25 44.00 1.89
CA ARG A 134 7.67 42.86 2.75
C ARG A 134 8.34 43.34 4.02
N ARG A 135 9.05 44.47 3.96
CA ARG A 135 9.66 45.13 5.13
C ARG A 135 8.59 45.65 6.10
N LEU A 136 7.58 46.35 5.57
CA LEU A 136 6.44 46.85 6.36
C LEU A 136 5.64 45.72 7.02
N ARG A 137 5.37 44.62 6.31
CA ARG A 137 4.68 43.46 6.90
C ARG A 137 5.45 42.80 8.05
N ARG A 138 6.79 42.83 8.01
CA ARG A 138 7.61 42.30 9.11
C ARG A 138 7.59 43.21 10.34
N LEU A 139 7.69 44.53 10.12
CA LEU A 139 7.62 45.51 11.21
C LEU A 139 6.27 45.41 11.96
N ASN A 140 5.17 45.35 11.22
CA ASN A 140 3.84 45.20 11.84
C ASN A 140 3.68 43.86 12.59
N ALA A 141 4.26 42.77 12.06
CA ALA A 141 4.22 41.47 12.72
C ALA A 141 5.12 41.37 13.96
N GLU A 142 6.15 42.22 14.08
CA GLU A 142 6.96 42.37 15.30
C GLU A 142 6.27 43.26 16.34
N GLU A 143 5.51 44.29 15.93
CA GLU A 143 4.71 45.12 16.84
C GLU A 143 3.51 44.37 17.47
N GLU A 144 2.97 43.35 16.81
CA GLU A 144 1.86 42.54 17.33
C GLU A 144 2.28 41.43 18.33
N LYS A 145 3.57 41.26 18.64
CA LYS A 145 3.99 40.35 19.72
C LYS A 145 3.60 40.97 21.08
N PRO A 146 2.73 40.33 21.89
CA PRO A 146 2.39 40.84 23.21
C PRO A 146 3.64 40.90 24.10
N PRO A 147 3.80 41.93 24.94
CA PRO A 147 4.95 42.03 25.83
C PRO A 147 4.99 40.83 26.77
N GLU A 148 6.16 40.20 26.87
CA GLU A 148 6.44 39.12 27.81
C GLU A 148 6.06 39.54 29.25
N PRO A 149 5.45 38.66 30.04
CA PRO A 149 5.08 38.98 31.41
C PRO A 149 6.33 39.24 32.25
N VAL A 150 6.48 40.49 32.70
CA VAL A 150 7.53 40.91 33.65
C VAL A 150 7.44 40.06 34.91
N PRO A 151 8.54 39.41 35.37
CA PRO A 151 8.54 38.67 36.62
C PRO A 151 8.36 39.64 37.80
N LYS A 152 7.26 39.48 38.53
CA LYS A 152 7.00 40.19 39.80
C LYS A 152 8.06 39.78 40.83
N ALA A 153 8.76 40.79 41.33
CA ALA A 153 9.69 40.69 42.44
C ALA A 153 9.01 40.13 43.70
N ALA A 154 9.60 39.09 44.29
CA ALA A 154 9.32 38.63 45.64
C ALA A 154 10.61 38.69 46.48
N ALA A 155 10.57 39.55 47.49
CA ALA A 155 11.21 39.51 48.80
C ALA A 155 12.51 38.68 49.01
N LYS A 156 13.62 39.41 49.17
CA LYS A 156 14.44 39.53 50.40
C LYS A 156 14.58 38.27 51.28
N GLY A 157 15.75 37.62 51.25
CA GLY A 157 16.17 36.72 52.33
C GLY A 157 17.48 35.93 52.11
N LYS A 158 18.57 36.44 52.69
CA LYS A 158 19.79 35.76 53.20
C LYS A 158 20.74 34.99 52.26
N ALA A 159 22.02 35.27 52.47
CA ALA A 159 23.20 34.76 51.79
C ALA A 159 23.71 33.43 52.37
N GLU A 160 24.34 32.61 51.53
CA GLU A 160 25.59 31.87 51.80
C GLU A 160 26.22 31.36 50.48
N PRO A 161 27.55 31.12 50.43
CA PRO A 161 28.31 31.09 49.17
C PRO A 161 28.77 29.69 48.70
N LYS A 162 29.00 29.62 47.37
CA LYS A 162 30.04 28.83 46.66
C LYS A 162 29.90 27.30 46.59
N ALA A 163 29.57 26.78 45.40
CA ALA A 163 30.17 25.57 44.86
C ALA A 163 30.07 25.49 43.31
N ALA A 164 31.24 25.23 42.72
CA ALA A 164 31.53 24.51 41.47
C ALA A 164 30.72 24.78 40.19
N ALA A 165 31.46 25.30 39.21
CA ALA A 165 31.11 25.32 37.79
C ALA A 165 30.87 23.90 37.25
N ALA A 166 29.69 23.70 36.67
CA ALA A 166 29.42 22.66 35.68
C ALA A 166 29.38 23.34 34.29
N PRO A 167 29.79 22.64 33.22
CA PRO A 167 30.01 23.27 31.92
C PRO A 167 28.70 23.80 31.34
N VAL A 168 28.77 25.04 30.87
CA VAL A 168 27.76 25.73 30.08
C VAL A 168 27.35 24.82 28.93
N ALA A 169 26.13 24.30 28.99
CA ALA A 169 25.48 23.69 27.85
C ALA A 169 25.46 24.73 26.73
N GLU A 170 26.13 24.43 25.61
CA GLU A 170 26.09 25.24 24.41
C GLU A 170 24.63 25.57 24.08
N GLU A 171 24.30 26.87 24.05
CA GLU A 171 23.00 27.30 23.57
C GLU A 171 22.80 26.75 22.15
N PRO A 172 21.66 26.09 21.87
CA PRO A 172 21.36 25.69 20.51
C PRO A 172 21.34 26.96 19.66
N LYS A 173 22.28 27.07 18.73
CA LYS A 173 22.22 28.02 17.61
C LYS A 173 20.77 28.03 17.11
N PRO A 174 20.18 29.19 16.78
CA PRO A 174 18.80 29.28 16.30
C PRO A 174 18.69 28.63 14.90
N GLY A 175 18.78 27.31 14.87
CA GLY A 175 18.43 26.49 13.74
C GLY A 175 16.95 26.66 13.51
N LEU A 176 16.55 26.81 12.25
CA LEU A 176 15.14 26.71 11.90
C LEU A 176 14.58 25.43 12.54
N PRO A 177 13.36 25.48 13.11
CA PRO A 177 12.73 24.30 13.71
C PRO A 177 12.85 23.09 12.77
N GLU A 178 13.14 21.90 13.29
CA GLU A 178 13.12 20.67 12.49
C GLU A 178 11.73 20.53 11.86
N ARG A 179 11.63 20.88 10.58
CA ARG A 179 10.37 20.90 9.86
C ARG A 179 10.20 19.55 9.18
N GLN A 180 9.53 18.65 9.88
CA GLN A 180 9.20 17.32 9.38
C GLN A 180 8.17 17.38 8.25
N TRP A 181 8.31 16.46 7.28
CA TRP A 181 7.32 16.21 6.23
C TRP A 181 6.48 14.99 6.61
N VAL A 182 5.17 15.10 6.43
CA VAL A 182 4.21 14.03 6.79
C VAL A 182 4.53 12.75 6.04
N GLY A 183 4.41 11.59 6.70
CA GLY A 183 4.56 10.28 6.08
C GLY A 183 3.40 9.92 5.12
N LEU A 184 3.50 8.77 4.48
CA LEU A 184 2.37 8.16 3.75
C LEU A 184 1.65 7.16 4.66
N PRO A 185 0.33 6.94 4.49
CA PRO A 185 -0.37 5.87 5.21
C PRO A 185 0.20 4.51 4.82
N LYS A 186 0.75 3.80 5.82
CA LYS A 186 1.52 2.56 5.61
C LYS A 186 0.60 1.37 5.36
N TYR A 187 -0.53 1.31 6.06
CA TYR A 187 -1.44 0.17 6.04
C TYR A 187 -2.81 0.44 5.43
N GLU A 188 -3.10 1.69 5.05
CA GLU A 188 -4.41 2.05 4.47
C GLU A 188 -4.78 1.18 3.26
N LEU A 189 -3.83 0.90 2.36
CA LEU A 189 -4.08 0.04 1.19
C LEU A 189 -4.33 -1.42 1.59
N ARG A 190 -3.68 -1.91 2.65
CA ARG A 190 -3.89 -3.27 3.16
C ARG A 190 -5.24 -3.40 3.86
N ALA A 191 -5.74 -2.34 4.48
CA ALA A 191 -7.08 -2.32 5.07
C ALA A 191 -8.19 -2.56 4.04
N LEU A 192 -7.98 -2.22 2.77
CA LEU A 192 -8.92 -2.54 1.68
C LEU A 192 -9.06 -4.05 1.41
N LEU A 193 -8.09 -4.85 1.86
CA LEU A 193 -8.10 -6.31 1.78
C LEU A 193 -8.61 -6.97 3.07
N CYS A 194 -9.18 -6.17 3.99
CA CYS A 194 -9.78 -6.67 5.22
C CYS A 194 -11.30 -6.65 5.09
N GLY A 195 -11.95 -7.79 5.25
CA GLY A 195 -13.40 -7.93 5.14
C GLY A 195 -13.88 -8.29 3.73
N GLY A 196 -15.21 -8.42 3.57
CA GLY A 196 -15.83 -8.78 2.29
C GLY A 196 -15.35 -10.14 1.75
N GLY A 197 -15.07 -11.12 2.60
CA GLY A 197 -14.61 -12.44 2.18
C GLY A 197 -13.11 -12.56 1.87
N TRP A 198 -12.34 -11.46 1.94
CA TRP A 198 -10.87 -11.56 1.94
C TRP A 198 -10.36 -12.19 3.24
N PRO A 199 -9.24 -12.93 3.20
CA PRO A 199 -8.64 -13.52 4.38
C PRO A 199 -8.15 -12.44 5.34
N THR A 200 -8.12 -12.76 6.62
CA THR A 200 -7.62 -11.87 7.68
C THR A 200 -6.16 -11.45 7.41
N ASP A 201 -5.83 -10.19 7.68
CA ASP A 201 -4.45 -9.72 7.62
C ASP A 201 -3.82 -9.80 9.03
N PRO A 202 -2.84 -10.68 9.27
CA PRO A 202 -2.25 -10.87 10.60
C PRO A 202 -1.50 -9.64 11.10
N VAL A 203 -1.18 -8.67 10.22
CA VAL A 203 -0.48 -7.44 10.62
C VAL A 203 -1.46 -6.37 11.11
N LEU A 204 -2.70 -6.39 10.61
CA LEU A 204 -3.70 -5.35 10.90
C LEU A 204 -4.74 -5.75 11.93
N MET A 205 -4.81 -7.04 12.26
CA MET A 205 -5.85 -7.61 13.10
C MET A 205 -5.24 -8.03 14.42
N ASP A 206 -5.77 -7.48 15.52
CA ASP A 206 -5.60 -8.02 16.87
C ASP A 206 -6.95 -8.62 17.28
N ASP A 207 -6.99 -9.92 17.58
CA ASP A 207 -8.21 -10.64 17.98
C ASP A 207 -9.42 -10.43 17.03
N GLU A 208 -9.19 -10.48 15.71
CA GLU A 208 -10.20 -10.30 14.65
C GLU A 208 -10.81 -8.89 14.54
N ILE A 209 -10.34 -7.93 15.33
CA ILE A 209 -10.73 -6.54 15.24
C ILE A 209 -9.67 -5.77 14.46
N LEU A 210 -10.11 -4.97 13.49
CA LEU A 210 -9.23 -4.08 12.74
C LEU A 210 -8.67 -3.02 13.71
N ASP A 211 -7.36 -3.01 13.89
CA ASP A 211 -6.71 -1.98 14.69
C ASP A 211 -6.65 -0.67 13.90
N GLU A 212 -7.63 0.21 14.15
CA GLU A 212 -7.73 1.52 13.51
C GLU A 212 -6.47 2.38 13.71
N ASN A 213 -5.75 2.18 14.82
CA ASN A 213 -4.51 2.91 15.08
C ASN A 213 -3.40 2.47 14.11
N LYS A 214 -3.28 1.16 13.85
CA LYS A 214 -2.35 0.62 12.84
C LYS A 214 -2.72 1.11 11.44
N VAL A 215 -4.00 1.19 11.10
CA VAL A 215 -4.43 1.70 9.78
C VAL A 215 -4.00 3.15 9.57
N GLN A 216 -4.05 3.96 10.64
CA GLN A 216 -3.61 5.36 10.62
C GLN A 216 -2.09 5.54 10.74
N GLU A 217 -1.33 4.45 10.93
CA GLU A 217 0.13 4.52 11.02
C GLU A 217 0.72 5.06 9.71
N LEU A 218 1.53 6.11 9.85
CA LEU A 218 2.25 6.74 8.76
C LEU A 218 3.66 6.15 8.67
N THR A 219 4.23 6.17 7.47
CA THR A 219 5.68 5.97 7.29
C THR A 219 6.45 7.02 8.08
N GLU A 220 7.71 6.73 8.39
CA GLU A 220 8.58 7.67 9.10
C GLU A 220 8.58 9.07 8.45
N PRO A 221 8.41 10.13 9.26
CA PRO A 221 8.42 11.48 8.74
C PRO A 221 9.84 11.85 8.26
N MET A 222 9.91 12.42 7.07
CA MET A 222 11.21 12.82 6.49
C MET A 222 11.64 14.18 7.06
N LYS A 223 12.89 14.28 7.50
CA LYS A 223 13.51 15.53 7.95
C LYS A 223 14.27 16.17 6.79
N SER A 224 13.84 17.35 6.35
CA SER A 224 14.46 18.06 5.21
C SER A 224 14.08 19.54 5.22
N PHE A 225 14.81 20.39 4.47
CA PHE A 225 14.51 21.82 4.38
C PHE A 225 13.14 22.07 3.72
N ARG A 226 12.43 23.13 4.16
CA ARG A 226 11.19 23.57 3.50
C ARG A 226 11.47 24.58 2.40
N SER A 227 11.77 24.09 1.21
CA SER A 227 11.78 24.90 -0.01
C SER A 227 10.55 24.60 -0.90
N PRO A 228 10.22 25.49 -1.87
CA PRO A 228 9.17 25.21 -2.85
C PRO A 228 9.38 23.90 -3.62
N VAL A 229 10.64 23.52 -3.88
CA VAL A 229 10.98 22.27 -4.57
C VAL A 229 10.67 21.06 -3.70
N HIS A 230 11.05 21.07 -2.42
CA HIS A 230 10.71 20.00 -1.47
C HIS A 230 9.20 19.83 -1.32
N ARG A 231 8.46 20.95 -1.23
CA ARG A 231 6.99 20.91 -1.24
C ARG A 231 6.46 20.24 -2.51
N SER A 232 6.99 20.61 -3.68
CA SER A 232 6.59 19.98 -4.95
C SER A 232 6.86 18.48 -4.98
N ILE A 233 7.96 18.00 -4.38
CA ILE A 233 8.25 16.55 -4.28
C ILE A 233 7.21 15.87 -3.40
N VAL A 234 6.90 16.45 -2.24
CA VAL A 234 5.90 15.90 -1.30
C VAL A 234 4.50 15.88 -1.92
N ASP A 235 4.10 16.96 -2.59
CA ASP A 235 2.82 17.07 -3.29
C ASP A 235 2.74 16.04 -4.43
N CYS A 236 3.81 15.90 -5.22
CA CYS A 236 3.91 14.90 -6.29
C CYS A 236 3.80 13.47 -5.73
N ARG A 237 4.51 13.18 -4.64
CA ARG A 237 4.42 11.89 -3.93
C ARG A 237 2.98 11.58 -3.50
N LEU A 238 2.28 12.54 -2.90
CA LEU A 238 0.88 12.36 -2.48
C LEU A 238 -0.04 12.13 -3.69
N GLN A 239 0.14 12.87 -4.79
CA GLN A 239 -0.64 12.66 -6.02
C GLN A 239 -0.44 11.25 -6.60
N TYR A 240 0.81 10.74 -6.61
CA TYR A 240 1.08 9.38 -7.04
C TYR A 240 0.46 8.33 -6.11
N TYR A 241 0.49 8.56 -4.80
CA TYR A 241 -0.15 7.68 -3.83
C TYR A 241 -1.66 7.60 -4.06
N GLU A 242 -2.35 8.74 -4.17
CA GLU A 242 -3.80 8.78 -4.41
C GLU A 242 -4.20 8.14 -5.74
N ARG A 243 -3.40 8.36 -6.79
CA ARG A 243 -3.63 7.71 -8.08
C ARG A 243 -3.51 6.19 -7.97
N TYR A 244 -2.46 5.70 -7.30
CA TYR A 244 -2.25 4.27 -7.11
C TYR A 244 -3.35 3.68 -6.23
N LYS A 245 -3.73 4.34 -5.13
CA LYS A 245 -4.82 3.93 -4.25
C LYS A 245 -6.12 3.68 -5.02
N LYS A 246 -6.51 4.62 -5.90
CA LYS A 246 -7.70 4.46 -6.76
C LYS A 246 -7.60 3.27 -7.71
N GLN A 247 -6.43 3.06 -8.33
CA GLN A 247 -6.20 1.92 -9.21
C GLN A 247 -6.24 0.61 -8.44
N PHE A 248 -5.57 0.58 -7.29
CA PHE A 248 -5.50 -0.57 -6.42
C PHE A 248 -6.89 -0.95 -5.89
N SER A 249 -7.71 -0.02 -5.42
CA SER A 249 -9.08 -0.30 -4.97
C SER A 249 -9.95 -0.89 -6.08
N ALA A 250 -9.76 -0.43 -7.33
CA ALA A 250 -10.47 -0.99 -8.48
C ALA A 250 -10.01 -2.42 -8.80
N GLU A 251 -8.71 -2.69 -8.74
CA GLU A 251 -8.14 -4.03 -8.91
C GLU A 251 -8.62 -4.99 -7.81
N VAL A 252 -8.60 -4.58 -6.54
CA VAL A 252 -9.13 -5.36 -5.41
C VAL A 252 -10.60 -5.70 -5.63
N SER A 253 -11.41 -4.72 -6.03
CA SER A 253 -12.84 -4.93 -6.29
C SER A 253 -13.06 -5.90 -7.46
N ARG A 254 -12.28 -5.78 -8.53
CA ARG A 254 -12.33 -6.68 -9.69
C ARG A 254 -12.01 -8.12 -9.28
N TRP A 255 -10.91 -8.33 -8.58
CA TRP A 255 -10.50 -9.66 -8.11
C TRP A 255 -11.47 -10.27 -7.12
N HIS A 256 -12.01 -9.45 -6.20
CA HIS A 256 -13.03 -9.90 -5.27
C HIS A 256 -14.28 -10.41 -6.01
N ALA A 257 -14.77 -9.65 -6.99
CA ALA A 257 -15.92 -10.04 -7.80
C ALA A 257 -15.64 -11.32 -8.60
N GLU A 258 -14.45 -11.45 -9.18
CA GLU A 258 -14.05 -12.63 -9.95
C GLU A 258 -14.00 -13.90 -9.07
N MET A 259 -13.34 -13.83 -7.91
CA MET A 259 -13.25 -14.97 -7.00
C MET A 259 -14.62 -15.35 -6.44
N SER A 260 -15.43 -14.36 -6.05
CA SER A 260 -16.80 -14.61 -5.58
C SER A 260 -17.67 -15.26 -6.65
N ALA A 261 -17.52 -14.85 -7.92
CA ALA A 261 -18.23 -15.47 -9.03
C ALA A 261 -17.78 -16.91 -9.29
N ARG A 262 -16.52 -17.26 -9.04
CA ARG A 262 -16.02 -18.65 -9.15
C ARG A 262 -16.59 -19.52 -8.04
N GLU A 263 -16.53 -19.06 -6.80
CA GLU A 263 -17.10 -19.78 -5.65
C GLU A 263 -18.60 -19.98 -5.81
N ALA A 264 -19.35 -18.94 -6.21
CA ALA A 264 -20.78 -19.05 -6.43
C ALA A 264 -21.13 -20.08 -7.53
N LYS A 265 -20.28 -20.23 -8.55
CA LYS A 265 -20.46 -21.26 -9.58
C LYS A 265 -20.24 -22.67 -9.02
N GLU A 266 -19.20 -22.87 -8.21
CA GLU A 266 -18.94 -24.16 -7.58
C GLU A 266 -20.03 -24.53 -6.56
N GLU A 267 -20.48 -23.60 -5.74
CA GLU A 267 -21.61 -23.80 -4.81
C GLU A 267 -22.92 -24.12 -5.54
N ALA A 268 -23.19 -23.44 -6.65
CA ALA A 268 -24.37 -23.73 -7.47
C ALA A 268 -24.25 -25.12 -8.12
N GLY A 269 -23.05 -25.49 -8.58
CA GLY A 269 -22.73 -26.82 -9.08
C GLY A 269 -23.01 -27.90 -8.04
N GLU A 270 -22.50 -27.72 -6.82
CA GLU A 270 -22.71 -28.65 -5.71
C GLU A 270 -24.20 -28.78 -5.35
N LYS A 271 -24.94 -27.67 -5.26
CA LYS A 271 -26.39 -27.70 -4.98
C LYS A 271 -27.17 -28.45 -6.07
N ASN A 272 -26.83 -28.22 -7.33
CA ASN A 272 -27.45 -28.92 -8.46
C ASN A 272 -27.13 -30.43 -8.40
N TRP A 273 -25.87 -30.77 -8.10
CA TRP A 273 -25.42 -32.15 -7.93
C TRP A 273 -26.17 -32.87 -6.81
N GLN A 274 -26.24 -32.26 -5.62
CA GLN A 274 -27.00 -32.78 -4.49
C GLN A 274 -28.50 -32.93 -4.81
N SER A 275 -29.07 -32.05 -5.62
CA SER A 275 -30.46 -32.16 -6.08
C SER A 275 -30.64 -33.36 -7.02
N MET A 276 -29.70 -33.62 -7.92
CA MET A 276 -29.74 -34.79 -8.81
C MET A 276 -29.64 -36.10 -8.01
N ILE A 277 -28.75 -36.15 -7.02
CA ILE A 277 -28.61 -37.33 -6.15
C ILE A 277 -29.92 -37.63 -5.40
N ARG A 278 -30.58 -36.61 -4.84
CA ARG A 278 -31.87 -36.77 -4.17
C ARG A 278 -32.95 -37.34 -5.10
N GLN A 279 -33.04 -36.81 -6.32
CA GLN A 279 -33.95 -37.32 -7.34
C GLN A 279 -33.67 -38.80 -7.70
N LEU A 280 -32.39 -39.18 -7.81
CA LEU A 280 -31.99 -40.57 -8.06
C LEU A 280 -32.35 -41.51 -6.91
N ARG A 281 -32.33 -41.02 -5.66
CA ARG A 281 -32.71 -41.78 -4.46
C ARG A 281 -34.22 -41.82 -4.21
N GLY A 282 -34.99 -41.02 -4.93
CA GLY A 282 -36.45 -40.89 -4.71
C GLY A 282 -36.81 -40.09 -3.45
N GLU A 283 -35.91 -39.23 -2.97
CA GLU A 283 -36.11 -38.27 -1.88
C GLU A 283 -36.60 -36.91 -2.42
#